data_AF-A0A537M373-F1
#
_entry.id   AF-A0A537M373-F1
#
_cell.length_a   1.000
_cell.length_b   1.000
_cell.length_c   1.000
_cell.angle_alpha   90.00
_cell.angle_beta   90.00
_cell.angle_gamma   90.00
#
_symmetry.space_group_name_H-M   'P 1'
#
loop_
_entity.id
_entity.type
_entity.pdbx_description
1 polymer ?
#
loop_
_entity_poly.entity_id
_entity_poly.type
_entity_poly.pdbx_seq_one_letter_code
_entity_poly.pdbx_strand_id
1 'polypeptide(L)'
;MYRLSILTGERPMPRSHSAALPIAYVVLKLLVILNWLVGAAILALLAVLPNEQWIMRAFEIAPSPDTHRLVVGLRAIAVLGLVTIPINYVILRRLLAMVGTVRVGDPFVAANAMRLRAIAWALLALQLLSLVIAAIGKSVSTPAHPVHLDAGFSVNGWLAVLLTFILARVFVEGALMRDDLEGTI
;
A
#
# COMPACT_ATOMS: atom_id res chain seq x y z
N MET A 1 10.01 -65.22 -27.34
CA MET A 1 8.99 -64.75 -26.37
C MET A 1 9.69 -64.44 -25.06
N TYR A 2 10.12 -63.20 -24.84
CA TYR A 2 10.59 -62.70 -23.53
C TYR A 2 10.11 -61.26 -23.37
N ARG A 3 9.34 -61.05 -22.30
CA ARG A 3 8.75 -59.78 -21.84
C ARG A 3 9.76 -59.16 -20.88
N LEU A 4 10.22 -57.93 -21.12
CA LEU A 4 10.97 -57.15 -20.11
C LEU A 4 10.16 -55.90 -19.77
N SER A 5 9.45 -55.98 -18.65
CA SER A 5 8.78 -54.89 -17.96
C SER A 5 9.83 -54.00 -17.28
N ILE A 6 10.10 -52.82 -17.84
CA ILE A 6 10.85 -51.77 -17.17
C ILE A 6 9.85 -50.86 -16.46
N LEU A 7 9.69 -51.08 -15.16
CA LEU A 7 9.03 -50.15 -14.25
C LEU A 7 9.98 -48.97 -14.02
N THR A 8 9.86 -47.91 -14.82
CA THR A 8 10.43 -46.61 -14.47
C THR A 8 9.57 -46.02 -13.35
N GLY A 9 9.92 -46.36 -12.11
CA GLY A 9 9.44 -45.64 -10.94
C GLY A 9 10.02 -44.22 -10.97
N GLU A 10 9.25 -43.26 -11.45
CA GLU A 10 9.55 -41.86 -11.26
C GLU A 10 9.57 -41.59 -9.75
N ARG A 11 10.76 -41.32 -9.20
CA ARG A 11 10.89 -40.83 -7.83
C ARG A 11 10.16 -39.48 -7.78
N PRO A 12 9.18 -39.28 -6.87
CA PRO A 12 8.53 -37.98 -6.74
C PRO A 12 9.60 -36.94 -6.39
N MET A 13 9.82 -36.00 -7.31
CA MET A 13 10.72 -34.88 -7.07
C MET A 13 10.22 -34.11 -5.83
N PRO A 14 11.07 -33.87 -4.82
CA PRO A 14 10.67 -33.08 -3.66
C PRO A 14 10.22 -31.71 -4.16
N ARG A 15 8.95 -31.36 -3.91
CA ARG A 15 8.42 -30.04 -4.24
C ARG A 15 9.28 -29.02 -3.51
N SER A 16 10.03 -28.21 -4.26
CA SER A 16 10.70 -27.04 -3.71
C SER A 16 9.66 -26.14 -3.05
N HIS A 17 9.57 -26.19 -1.73
CA HIS A 17 8.71 -25.29 -0.97
C HIS A 17 9.32 -23.89 -1.08
N SER A 18 8.84 -23.12 -2.04
CA SER A 18 9.33 -21.75 -2.27
C SER A 18 9.19 -20.92 -0.99
N ALA A 19 10.32 -20.54 -0.40
CA ALA A 19 10.38 -19.71 0.81
C ALA A 19 9.75 -18.31 0.61
N ALA A 20 9.42 -17.95 -0.64
CA ALA A 20 8.87 -16.65 -1.00
C ALA A 20 7.54 -16.33 -0.27
N LEU A 21 6.62 -17.29 -0.14
CA LEU A 21 5.30 -17.01 0.46
C LEU A 21 5.36 -16.80 1.98
N PRO A 22 6.11 -17.61 2.77
CA PRO A 22 6.36 -17.31 4.18
C PRO A 22 7.03 -15.94 4.39
N ILE A 23 8.04 -15.61 3.57
CA ILE A 23 8.74 -14.32 3.64
C ILE A 23 7.77 -13.17 3.37
N ALA A 24 7.00 -13.23 2.28
CA ALA A 24 6.02 -12.20 1.94
C ALA A 24 5.00 -11.97 3.07
N TYR A 25 4.55 -13.05 3.71
CA TYR A 25 3.61 -12.96 4.83
C TYR A 25 4.22 -12.22 6.05
N VAL A 26 5.48 -12.52 6.39
CA VAL A 26 6.19 -11.84 7.50
C VAL A 26 6.44 -10.37 7.15
N VAL A 27 6.92 -10.09 5.94
CA VAL A 27 7.18 -8.72 5.46
C VAL A 27 5.89 -7.89 5.53
N LEU A 28 4.77 -8.40 5.05
CA LEU A 28 3.49 -7.69 5.12
C LEU A 28 3.05 -7.40 6.55
N LYS A 29 3.29 -8.31 7.51
CA LYS A 29 3.02 -8.05 8.93
C LYS A 29 3.89 -6.93 9.49
N LEU A 30 5.19 -6.95 9.18
CA LEU A 30 6.12 -5.90 9.59
C LEU A 30 5.72 -4.54 8.99
N LEU A 31 5.30 -4.51 7.72
CA LEU A 31 4.80 -3.30 7.07
C LEU A 31 3.51 -2.76 7.72
N VAL A 32 2.63 -3.63 8.20
CA VAL A 32 1.44 -3.20 8.98
C VAL A 32 1.87 -2.51 10.27
N ILE A 33 2.83 -3.07 10.99
CA ILE A 33 3.35 -2.46 12.23
C ILE A 33 4.02 -1.12 11.92
N LEU A 34 4.89 -1.08 10.91
CA LEU A 34 5.59 0.14 10.49
C LEU A 34 4.60 1.24 10.08
N ASN A 35 3.53 0.89 9.36
CA ASN A 35 2.48 1.84 8.99
C ASN A 35 1.85 2.51 10.23
N TRP A 36 1.56 1.75 11.28
CA TRP A 36 1.05 2.33 12.53
C TRP A 36 2.09 3.16 13.28
N LEU A 37 3.37 2.75 13.26
CA LEU A 37 4.46 3.54 13.84
C LEU A 37 4.62 4.89 13.13
N VAL A 38 4.53 4.91 11.80
CA VAL A 38 4.53 6.16 11.02
C VAL A 38 3.34 7.04 11.42
N GLY A 39 2.14 6.47 11.54
CA GLY A 39 0.96 7.20 12.02
C GLY A 39 1.14 7.80 13.42
N ALA A 40 1.72 7.03 14.35
CA ALA A 40 2.03 7.50 15.69
C ALA A 40 3.08 8.63 15.68
N ALA A 41 4.10 8.52 14.83
CA ALA A 41 5.11 9.56 14.67
C ALA A 41 4.52 10.87 14.12
N ILE A 42 3.62 10.78 13.13
CA ILE A 42 2.91 11.96 12.59
C ILE A 42 1.99 12.57 13.66
N LEU A 43 1.26 11.76 14.43
CA LEU A 43 0.43 12.24 15.54
C LEU A 43 1.28 12.95 16.60
N ALA A 44 2.41 12.36 16.99
CA ALA A 44 3.33 12.98 17.95
C ALA A 44 3.87 14.31 17.41
N LEU A 45 4.26 14.36 16.14
CA LEU A 45 4.68 15.60 15.48
C LEU A 45 3.58 16.66 15.55
N LEU A 46 2.34 16.31 15.21
CA LEU A 46 1.19 17.22 15.27
C LEU A 46 0.84 17.66 16.70
N ALA A 47 1.12 16.83 17.71
CA ALA A 47 0.91 17.16 19.12
C ALA A 47 2.03 18.03 19.72
N VAL A 48 3.25 17.95 19.19
CA VAL A 48 4.41 18.75 19.64
C VAL A 48 4.52 20.09 18.90
N LEU A 49 4.11 20.15 17.62
CA LEU A 49 4.06 21.37 16.80
C LEU A 49 3.21 22.54 17.33
N PRO A 50 2.16 22.40 18.18
CA PRO A 50 1.43 23.53 18.75
C PRO A 50 2.29 24.45 19.61
N ASN A 51 3.48 23.99 20.00
CA ASN A 51 4.48 24.79 20.71
C ASN A 51 5.25 25.72 19.76
N GLU A 52 4.56 26.36 18.81
CA GLU A 52 5.11 27.39 17.89
C GLU A 52 5.91 28.45 18.66
N GLN A 53 5.48 28.76 19.88
CA GLN A 53 6.17 29.68 20.78
C GLN A 53 7.54 29.15 21.26
N TRP A 54 7.72 27.84 21.42
CA TRP A 54 9.01 27.24 21.77
C TRP A 54 9.99 27.29 20.60
N ILE A 55 9.53 26.98 19.39
CA ILE A 55 10.35 27.05 18.17
C ILE A 55 10.72 28.51 17.87
N MET A 56 9.77 29.44 17.95
CA MET A 56 10.04 30.86 17.72
C MET A 56 11.00 31.47 18.76
N ARG A 57 10.92 31.04 20.03
CA ARG A 57 11.85 31.49 21.09
C ARG A 57 13.24 30.86 20.98
N ALA A 58 13.33 29.59 20.57
CA ALA A 58 14.61 28.90 20.44
C ALA A 58 15.44 29.35 19.23
N PHE A 59 14.80 29.86 18.18
CA PHE A 59 15.44 30.24 16.92
C PHE A 59 15.36 31.75 16.59
N GLU A 60 14.83 32.58 17.50
CA GLU A 60 14.73 34.05 17.33
C GLU A 60 14.11 34.51 15.99
N ILE A 61 13.19 33.72 15.44
CA ILE A 61 12.57 34.01 14.13
C ILE A 61 11.49 35.07 14.32
N ALA A 62 11.65 36.22 13.64
CA ALA A 62 10.64 37.27 13.63
C ALA A 62 9.33 36.77 12.99
N PRO A 63 8.15 36.99 13.61
CA PRO A 63 6.89 36.56 13.03
C PRO A 63 6.65 37.22 11.67
N SER A 64 6.59 36.43 10.60
CA SER A 64 6.18 36.90 9.28
C SER A 64 4.90 36.19 8.84
N PRO A 65 4.02 36.84 8.06
CA PRO A 65 2.84 36.20 7.48
C PRO A 65 3.19 34.96 6.66
N ASP A 66 4.37 34.93 6.03
CA ASP A 66 4.84 33.81 5.20
C ASP A 66 5.20 32.58 6.06
N THR A 67 5.84 32.79 7.21
CA THR A 67 6.14 31.71 8.16
C THR A 67 4.87 31.05 8.69
N HIS A 68 3.84 31.85 9.01
CA HIS A 68 2.56 31.31 9.47
C HIS A 68 1.86 30.47 8.40
N ARG A 69 1.83 30.95 7.15
CA ARG A 69 1.25 30.20 6.01
C ARG A 69 1.98 28.88 5.77
N LEU A 70 3.31 28.87 5.88
CA LEU A 70 4.12 27.67 5.76
C LEU A 70 3.77 26.65 6.86
N VAL A 71 3.71 27.07 8.12
CA VAL A 71 3.37 26.19 9.26
C VAL A 71 1.97 25.60 9.11
N VAL A 72 0.99 26.42 8.72
CA VAL A 72 -0.39 25.94 8.48
C VAL A 72 -0.42 24.93 7.32
N GLY A 73 0.30 25.20 6.23
CA GLY A 73 0.43 24.27 5.11
C GLY A 73 1.04 22.92 5.49
N LEU A 74 2.17 22.94 6.21
CA LEU A 74 2.84 21.72 6.67
C LEU A 74 1.98 20.93 7.65
N ARG A 75 1.23 21.60 8.53
CA ARG A 75 0.24 20.94 9.39
C ARG A 75 -0.89 20.29 8.60
N ALA A 76 -1.43 20.98 7.59
CA ALA A 76 -2.46 20.42 6.72
C ALA A 76 -1.94 19.17 6.00
N ILE A 77 -0.71 19.20 5.48
CA ILE A 77 -0.05 18.04 4.87
C ILE A 77 0.13 16.90 5.88
N ALA A 78 0.57 17.18 7.10
CA ALA A 78 0.71 16.17 8.14
C ALA A 78 -0.64 15.54 8.53
N VAL A 79 -1.71 16.31 8.62
CA VAL A 79 -3.08 15.79 8.85
C VAL A 79 -3.52 14.90 7.70
N LEU A 80 -3.29 15.30 6.45
CA LEU A 80 -3.54 14.43 5.28
C LEU A 80 -2.67 13.17 5.31
N GLY A 81 -1.44 13.27 5.81
CA GLY A 81 -0.57 12.14 6.07
C GLY A 81 -1.21 11.10 6.99
N LEU A 82 -1.96 11.51 8.03
CA LEU A 82 -2.69 10.58 8.89
C LEU A 82 -3.80 9.83 8.15
N VAL A 83 -4.43 10.45 7.15
CA VAL A 83 -5.47 9.79 6.32
C VAL A 83 -4.87 8.65 5.50
N THR A 84 -3.58 8.72 5.15
CA THR A 84 -2.90 7.62 4.42
C THR A 84 -2.80 6.34 5.26
N ILE A 85 -2.72 6.44 6.59
CA ILE A 85 -2.50 5.31 7.51
C ILE A 85 -3.62 4.26 7.42
N PRO A 86 -4.92 4.60 7.57
CA PRO A 86 -5.99 3.61 7.40
C PRO A 86 -6.09 3.09 5.96
N ILE A 87 -5.76 3.90 4.95
CA ILE A 87 -5.81 3.48 3.54
C ILE A 87 -4.71 2.43 3.25
N ASN A 88 -3.47 2.69 3.68
CA ASN A 88 -2.36 1.75 3.58
C ASN A 88 -2.65 0.46 4.37
N TYR A 89 -3.24 0.58 5.56
CA TYR A 89 -3.65 -0.56 6.36
C TYR A 89 -4.67 -1.46 5.61
N VAL A 90 -5.65 -0.84 4.93
CA VAL A 90 -6.62 -1.54 4.08
C VAL A 90 -5.91 -2.36 2.99
N ILE A 91 -4.91 -1.78 2.31
CA ILE A 91 -4.11 -2.43 1.27
C ILE A 91 -3.33 -3.61 1.86
N LEU A 92 -2.52 -3.36 2.89
CA LEU A 92 -1.65 -4.35 3.50
C LEU A 92 -2.41 -5.54 4.07
N ARG A 93 -3.56 -5.31 4.73
CA ARG A 93 -4.42 -6.38 5.25
C ARG A 93 -5.00 -7.26 4.15
N ARG A 94 -5.36 -6.68 3.01
CA ARG A 94 -5.89 -7.42 1.85
C ARG A 94 -4.82 -8.25 1.18
N LEU A 95 -3.63 -7.68 1.01
CA LEU A 95 -2.46 -8.42 0.54
C LEU A 95 -2.11 -9.58 1.47
N LEU A 96 -2.11 -9.35 2.79
CA LEU A 96 -1.83 -10.40 3.78
C LEU A 96 -2.86 -11.54 3.70
N ALA A 97 -4.14 -11.19 3.52
CA ALA A 97 -5.20 -12.18 3.35
C ALA A 97 -5.04 -12.98 2.05
N MET A 98 -4.68 -12.33 0.94
CA MET A 98 -4.40 -13.00 -0.34
C MET A 98 -3.20 -13.95 -0.23
N VAL A 99 -2.08 -13.50 0.35
CA VAL A 99 -0.92 -14.38 0.62
C VAL A 99 -1.33 -15.55 1.52
N GLY A 100 -2.22 -15.32 2.49
CA GLY A 100 -2.80 -16.36 3.32
C GLY A 100 -3.50 -17.47 2.52
N THR A 101 -4.35 -17.12 1.55
CA THR A 101 -5.05 -18.15 0.75
C THR A 101 -4.11 -18.86 -0.22
N VAL A 102 -3.16 -18.13 -0.82
CA VAL A 102 -2.14 -18.72 -1.71
C VAL A 102 -1.27 -19.72 -0.93
N ARG A 103 -0.93 -19.43 0.33
CA ARG A 103 -0.15 -20.34 1.19
C ARG A 103 -0.85 -21.66 1.50
N VAL A 104 -2.18 -21.68 1.54
CA VAL A 104 -2.96 -22.92 1.73
C VAL A 104 -3.37 -23.56 0.40
N GLY A 105 -2.85 -23.07 -0.73
CA GLY A 105 -3.07 -23.65 -2.06
C GLY A 105 -4.31 -23.13 -2.78
N ASP A 106 -4.94 -22.06 -2.29
CA ASP A 106 -6.21 -21.55 -2.81
C ASP A 106 -6.10 -20.09 -3.32
N PRO A 107 -5.40 -19.88 -4.45
CA PRO A 107 -5.13 -18.53 -4.98
C PRO A 107 -6.34 -17.86 -5.65
N PHE A 108 -7.24 -18.63 -6.27
CA PHE A 108 -8.32 -18.14 -7.14
C PHE A 108 -9.70 -18.26 -6.49
N VAL A 109 -9.81 -17.77 -5.26
CA VAL A 109 -11.11 -17.59 -4.60
C VAL A 109 -11.75 -16.27 -5.01
N ALA A 110 -13.08 -16.24 -5.15
CA ALA A 110 -13.85 -15.01 -5.39
C ALA A 110 -13.53 -13.91 -4.35
N ALA A 111 -13.20 -14.30 -3.11
CA ALA A 111 -12.76 -13.38 -2.07
C ALA A 111 -11.48 -12.59 -2.44
N ASN A 112 -10.55 -13.17 -3.20
CA ASN A 112 -9.32 -12.51 -3.64
C ASN A 112 -9.57 -11.47 -4.72
N ALA A 113 -10.53 -11.71 -5.61
CA ALA A 113 -10.98 -10.71 -6.57
C ALA A 113 -11.54 -9.47 -5.87
N MET A 114 -12.35 -9.67 -4.81
CA MET A 114 -12.89 -8.59 -3.99
C MET A 114 -11.79 -7.83 -3.22
N ARG A 115 -10.78 -8.54 -2.72
CA ARG A 115 -9.60 -7.95 -2.08
C ARG A 115 -8.81 -7.07 -3.05
N LEU A 116 -8.55 -7.55 -4.27
CA LEU A 116 -7.88 -6.77 -5.32
C LEU A 116 -8.67 -5.52 -5.70
N ARG A 117 -9.99 -5.64 -5.89
CA ARG A 117 -10.84 -4.48 -6.20
C ARG A 117 -10.76 -3.41 -5.12
N ALA A 118 -10.77 -3.82 -3.86
CA ALA A 118 -10.63 -2.88 -2.75
C ALA A 118 -9.23 -2.27 -2.66
N ILE A 119 -8.16 -3.01 -3.01
CA ILE A 119 -6.81 -2.45 -3.16
C ILE A 119 -6.80 -1.40 -4.27
N ALA A 120 -7.43 -1.65 -5.42
CA ALA A 120 -7.48 -0.70 -6.54
C ALA A 120 -8.14 0.64 -6.13
N TRP A 121 -9.26 0.58 -5.41
CA TRP A 121 -9.91 1.77 -4.86
C TRP A 121 -9.05 2.50 -3.82
N ALA A 122 -8.33 1.76 -2.96
CA ALA A 122 -7.42 2.35 -1.99
C ALA A 122 -6.23 3.05 -2.68
N LEU A 123 -5.66 2.45 -3.73
CA LEU A 123 -4.61 3.07 -4.53
C LEU A 123 -5.10 4.35 -5.23
N LEU A 124 -6.33 4.33 -5.77
CA LEU A 124 -6.93 5.53 -6.35
C LEU A 124 -7.07 6.66 -5.32
N ALA A 125 -7.54 6.33 -4.11
CA ALA A 125 -7.63 7.30 -3.03
C ALA A 125 -6.26 7.91 -2.67
N LEU A 126 -5.18 7.10 -2.65
CA LEU A 126 -3.83 7.60 -2.44
C LEU A 126 -3.35 8.52 -3.56
N GLN A 127 -3.69 8.23 -4.83
CA GLN A 127 -3.33 9.12 -5.95
C GLN A 127 -4.04 10.46 -5.86
N LEU A 128 -5.34 10.47 -5.53
CA LEU A 128 -6.09 11.70 -5.34
C LEU A 128 -5.53 12.51 -4.15
N LEU A 129 -5.20 11.84 -3.05
CA LEU A 129 -4.60 12.49 -1.88
C LEU A 129 -3.22 13.07 -2.18
N SER A 130 -2.40 12.37 -2.98
CA SER A 130 -1.10 12.85 -3.47
C SER A 130 -1.22 14.16 -4.25
N LEU A 131 -2.24 14.30 -5.11
CA LEU A 131 -2.51 15.54 -5.83
C LEU A 131 -2.89 16.69 -4.89
N VAL A 132 -3.72 16.42 -3.88
CA VAL A 132 -4.10 17.43 -2.88
C VAL A 132 -2.89 17.90 -2.07
N ILE A 133 -2.05 16.97 -1.61
CA ILE A 133 -0.82 17.28 -0.88
C ILE A 133 0.13 18.13 -1.74
N ALA A 134 0.30 17.78 -3.01
CA ALA A 134 1.12 18.56 -3.95
C ALA A 134 0.59 19.98 -4.17
N ALA A 135 -0.73 20.14 -4.28
CA ALA A 135 -1.37 21.44 -4.44
C ALA A 135 -1.14 22.33 -3.20
N ILE A 136 -1.23 21.76 -1.99
CA ILE A 136 -0.93 22.47 -0.74
C ILE A 136 0.56 22.83 -0.69
N GLY A 137 1.47 21.88 -0.97
CA GLY A 137 2.91 22.14 -1.00
C GLY A 137 3.29 23.28 -1.93
N LYS A 138 2.71 23.30 -3.14
CA LYS A 138 2.94 24.37 -4.11
C LYS A 138 2.38 25.72 -3.66
N SER A 139 1.26 25.75 -2.95
CA SER A 139 0.63 27.01 -2.51
C SER A 139 1.35 27.67 -1.33
N VAL A 140 2.10 26.89 -0.55
CA VAL A 140 2.88 27.38 0.61
C VAL A 140 4.38 27.51 0.33
N SER A 141 4.86 26.95 -0.78
CA SER A 141 6.23 27.12 -1.23
C SER A 141 6.49 28.56 -1.67
N THR A 142 7.59 29.14 -1.20
CA THR A 142 8.04 30.49 -1.58
C THR A 142 9.50 30.44 -2.04
N PRO A 143 10.00 31.44 -2.80
CA PRO A 143 11.43 31.48 -3.16
C PRO A 143 12.37 31.49 -1.95
N ALA A 144 11.94 32.04 -0.82
CA ALA A 144 12.70 32.07 0.43
C ALA A 144 12.66 30.73 1.19
N HIS A 145 11.57 29.97 1.05
CA HIS A 145 11.36 28.69 1.72
C HIS A 145 10.75 27.68 0.73
N PRO A 146 11.59 27.07 -0.14
CA PRO A 146 11.10 26.11 -1.11
C PRO A 146 10.65 24.83 -0.41
N VAL A 147 9.42 24.41 -0.68
CA VAL A 147 8.86 23.15 -0.19
C VAL A 147 8.89 22.13 -1.32
N HIS A 148 9.78 21.14 -1.19
CA HIS A 148 9.87 20.01 -2.11
C HIS A 148 9.16 18.80 -1.50
N LEU A 149 8.05 18.39 -2.10
CA LEU A 149 7.31 17.19 -1.73
C LEU A 149 7.35 16.20 -2.87
N ASP A 150 7.64 14.94 -2.56
CA ASP A 150 7.48 13.81 -3.50
C ASP A 150 6.00 13.40 -3.61
N ALA A 151 5.13 14.39 -3.83
CA ALA A 151 3.70 14.22 -4.02
C ALA A 151 3.28 14.90 -5.33
N GLY A 152 2.24 14.38 -5.96
CA GLY A 152 1.71 14.90 -7.22
C GLY A 152 1.29 13.79 -8.18
N PHE A 153 1.19 14.17 -9.46
CA PHE A 153 0.76 13.26 -10.51
C PHE A 153 1.86 12.24 -10.82
N SER A 154 1.55 10.95 -10.65
CA SER A 154 2.46 9.84 -10.95
C SER A 154 1.87 8.91 -11.99
N VAL A 155 2.43 8.90 -13.21
CA VAL A 155 2.01 7.99 -14.29
C VAL A 155 2.03 6.53 -13.80
N ASN A 156 3.12 6.12 -13.15
CA ASN A 156 3.26 4.77 -12.60
C ASN A 156 2.19 4.46 -11.54
N GLY A 157 1.86 5.46 -10.71
CA GLY A 157 0.80 5.36 -9.72
C GLY A 157 -0.58 5.14 -10.33
N TRP A 158 -0.94 5.92 -11.35
CA TRP A 158 -2.19 5.76 -12.10
C TRP A 158 -2.24 4.45 -12.88
N LEU A 159 -1.12 4.03 -13.49
CA LEU A 159 -1.01 2.71 -14.12
C LEU A 159 -1.24 1.59 -13.11
N ALA A 160 -0.67 1.68 -11.91
CA ALA A 160 -0.90 0.70 -10.85
C ALA A 160 -2.38 0.61 -10.46
N VAL A 161 -3.10 1.73 -10.38
CA VAL A 161 -4.56 1.75 -10.14
C VAL A 161 -5.30 0.98 -11.24
N LEU A 162 -5.05 1.34 -12.50
CA LEU A 162 -5.71 0.72 -13.66
C LEU A 162 -5.42 -0.78 -13.74
N LEU A 163 -4.14 -1.16 -13.64
CA LEU A 163 -3.70 -2.55 -13.67
C LEU A 163 -4.30 -3.35 -12.52
N THR A 164 -4.42 -2.78 -11.32
CA THR A 164 -5.03 -3.49 -10.19
C THR A 164 -6.54 -3.71 -10.41
N PHE A 165 -7.26 -2.76 -11.01
CA PHE A 165 -8.66 -2.98 -11.42
C PHE A 165 -8.80 -4.07 -12.48
N ILE A 166 -7.91 -4.09 -13.47
CA ILE A 166 -7.88 -5.12 -14.52
C ILE A 166 -7.61 -6.48 -13.88
N LEU A 167 -6.59 -6.58 -13.02
CA LEU A 167 -6.28 -7.81 -12.28
C LEU A 167 -7.46 -8.27 -11.43
N ALA A 168 -8.17 -7.36 -10.76
CA ALA A 168 -9.35 -7.72 -10.00
C ALA A 168 -10.43 -8.37 -10.88
N ARG A 169 -10.65 -7.87 -12.11
CA ARG A 169 -11.58 -8.45 -13.08
C ARG A 169 -11.11 -9.83 -13.56
N VAL A 170 -9.84 -9.97 -13.93
CA VAL A 170 -9.26 -11.25 -14.34
C VAL A 170 -9.38 -12.31 -13.24
N PHE A 171 -9.23 -11.91 -11.97
CA PHE A 171 -9.43 -12.82 -10.84
C PHE A 171 -10.89 -13.24 -10.63
N VAL A 172 -11.87 -12.41 -10.99
CA VAL A 172 -13.29 -12.82 -10.99
C VAL A 172 -13.50 -13.92 -12.02
N GLU A 173 -13.06 -13.69 -13.26
CA GLU A 173 -13.19 -14.68 -14.33
C GLU A 173 -12.45 -15.99 -13.99
N GLY A 174 -11.24 -15.89 -13.44
CA GLY A 174 -10.47 -17.06 -13.01
C GLY A 174 -11.12 -17.85 -11.88
N ALA A 175 -11.85 -17.18 -10.97
CA ALA A 175 -12.61 -17.87 -9.93
C ALA A 175 -13.84 -18.59 -10.51
N LEU A 176 -14.57 -17.96 -11.44
CA LEU A 176 -15.70 -18.59 -12.13
C LEU A 176 -15.27 -19.83 -12.93
N MET A 177 -14.16 -19.73 -13.67
CA MET A 177 -13.60 -20.87 -14.41
C MET A 177 -13.22 -22.04 -13.49
N ARG A 178 -12.74 -21.76 -12.28
CA ARG A 178 -12.43 -22.80 -11.29
C ARG A 178 -13.70 -23.49 -10.78
N ASP A 179 -14.72 -22.70 -10.45
CA ASP A 179 -16.00 -23.22 -9.96
C ASP A 179 -16.69 -24.11 -11.02
N ASP A 180 -16.64 -23.70 -12.29
CA ASP A 180 -17.15 -24.50 -13.42
C ASP A 180 -16.42 -25.84 -13.55
N LEU A 181 -15.09 -25.86 -13.38
CA LEU A 181 -14.30 -27.10 -13.43
C LEU A 181 -14.61 -28.04 -12.25
N GLU A 182 -14.76 -27.49 -11.05
CA GLU A 182 -15.12 -28.27 -9.85
C GLU A 182 -16.54 -28.86 -9.92
N GLY A 183 -17.44 -28.27 -10.72
CA GLY A 183 -18.80 -28.78 -10.95
C GLY A 183 -18.90 -29.90 -12.00
N THR A 184 -17.81 -30.27 -12.67
CA THR A 184 -17.81 -31.28 -13.76
C THR A 184 -17.37 -32.69 -13.32
N ILE A 185 -17.09 -32.90 -12.03
CA ILE A 185 -16.61 -34.16 -11.43
C ILE A 185 -17.71 -34.88 -10.66
#